data_AF-A0A1W9QBM8-F1
#
_entry.id   AF-A0A1W9QBM8-F1
#
_cell.length_a   1.000
_cell.length_b   1.000
_cell.length_c   1.000
_cell.angle_alpha   90.00
_cell.angle_beta   90.00
_cell.angle_gamma   90.00
#
_symmetry.space_group_name_H-M   'P 1'
#
loop_
_entity.id
_entity.type
_entity.pdbx_description
1 polymer ?
#
loop_
_entity_poly.entity_id
_entity_poly.type
_entity_poly.pdbx_seq_one_letter_code
_entity_poly.pdbx_strand_id
1 'polypeptide(L)'
;MIEDDRNAGAPAPSSGPAEVQIRTGHSCYRGLTWDCELTPRKSVDLIIAHLLSLGFIDESRGARVRELVHPEAHRVILIPSTGRVQLRLHYLTPPEKRREVAENFAGLLLGAARAAA
;
A
#
# COMPACT_ATOMS: atom_id res chain seq x y z
N MET A 1 34.53 21.47 7.99
CA MET A 1 34.67 20.01 8.22
C MET A 1 33.26 19.51 8.51
N ILE A 2 32.80 18.57 7.71
CA ILE A 2 31.38 18.17 7.56
C ILE A 2 31.11 17.05 8.58
N GLU A 3 30.07 17.21 9.41
CA GLU A 3 29.49 16.08 10.15
C GLU A 3 28.05 15.89 9.66
N ASP A 4 27.94 14.93 8.74
CA ASP A 4 26.71 14.39 8.18
C ASP A 4 26.31 13.19 9.04
N ASP A 5 25.44 13.40 10.04
CA ASP A 5 24.86 12.32 10.85
C ASP A 5 23.34 12.47 10.84
N ARG A 6 22.71 12.05 9.74
CA ARG A 6 21.28 11.72 9.68
C ARG A 6 21.05 10.50 8.79
N ASN A 7 21.77 9.41 9.08
CA ASN A 7 21.36 8.10 8.61
C ASN A 7 20.17 7.64 9.47
N ALA A 8 18.97 8.11 9.13
CA ALA A 8 17.72 7.56 9.65
C ALA A 8 17.58 6.12 9.12
N GLY A 9 18.23 5.18 9.83
CA GLY A 9 18.13 3.76 9.55
C GLY A 9 16.67 3.35 9.48
N ALA A 10 16.24 2.93 8.29
CA ALA A 10 14.94 2.29 8.12
C ALA A 10 14.83 1.14 9.14
N PRO A 11 13.71 0.99 9.86
CA PRO A 11 13.57 -0.08 10.84
C PRO A 11 13.81 -1.43 10.17
N ALA A 12 14.55 -2.30 10.87
CA ALA A 12 14.87 -3.65 10.42
C ALA A 12 13.57 -4.42 10.10
N PRO A 13 13.56 -5.33 9.10
CA PRO A 13 12.38 -6.12 8.78
C PRO A 13 12.06 -7.06 9.94
N SER A 14 11.05 -6.69 10.74
CA SER A 14 10.54 -7.48 11.86
C SER A 14 9.91 -8.77 11.32
N SER A 15 10.39 -9.93 11.76
CA SER A 15 9.80 -11.26 11.50
C SER A 15 8.50 -11.49 12.31
N GLY A 16 7.70 -10.44 12.48
CA GLY A 16 6.44 -10.47 13.24
C GLY A 16 5.24 -10.93 12.41
N PRO A 17 4.07 -11.13 13.05
CA PRO A 17 2.82 -11.41 12.34
C PRO A 17 2.51 -10.32 11.32
N ALA A 18 1.74 -10.65 10.27
CA ALA A 18 1.44 -9.68 9.23
C ALA A 18 0.69 -8.47 9.80
N GLU A 19 1.26 -7.29 9.66
CA GLU A 19 0.72 -6.01 10.13
C GLU A 19 0.64 -5.02 8.97
N VAL A 20 -0.43 -4.22 8.97
CA VAL A 20 -0.61 -3.09 8.05
C VAL A 20 -0.74 -1.83 8.87
N GLN A 21 0.25 -0.95 8.77
CA GLN A 21 0.16 0.40 9.33
C GLN A 21 -0.27 1.37 8.25
N ILE A 22 -1.41 2.04 8.45
CA ILE A 22 -1.95 3.03 7.53
C ILE A 22 -1.63 4.42 8.06
N ARG A 23 -1.10 5.27 7.19
CA ARG A 23 -0.87 6.69 7.47
C ARG A 23 -1.41 7.51 6.30
N THR A 24 -1.96 8.69 6.57
CA THR A 24 -2.26 9.64 5.49
C THR A 24 -0.96 10.03 4.81
N GLY A 25 -0.86 9.82 3.51
CA GLY A 25 0.35 10.15 2.76
C GLY A 25 0.51 11.65 2.60
N HIS A 26 1.75 12.08 2.37
CA HIS A 26 2.06 13.47 2.04
C HIS A 26 1.57 13.81 0.62
N SER A 27 0.26 14.03 0.48
CA SER A 27 -0.32 14.64 -0.70
C SER A 27 -1.19 15.82 -0.27
N CYS A 28 -1.00 16.96 -0.92
CA CYS A 28 -1.63 18.24 -0.60
C CYS A 28 -3.17 18.24 -0.76
N TYR A 29 -3.76 17.11 -1.18
CA TYR A 29 -5.19 16.93 -1.39
C TYR A 29 -5.81 15.95 -0.37
N ARG A 30 -6.22 16.50 0.78
CA ARG A 30 -7.40 16.09 1.57
C ARG A 30 -7.66 14.56 1.68
N GLY A 31 -6.67 13.75 2.02
CA GLY A 31 -6.89 12.31 2.29
C GLY A 31 -7.21 11.46 1.06
N LEU A 32 -6.76 11.84 -0.14
CA LEU A 32 -6.83 10.96 -1.32
C LEU A 32 -5.67 9.96 -1.39
N THR A 33 -4.56 10.23 -0.71
CA THR A 33 -3.39 9.34 -0.68
C THR A 33 -3.17 8.81 0.71
N TRP A 34 -2.98 7.50 0.83
CA TRP A 34 -2.70 6.81 2.07
C TRP A 34 -1.52 5.86 1.85
N ASP A 35 -0.53 5.92 2.72
CA ASP A 35 0.60 5.03 2.70
C ASP A 35 0.35 3.87 3.67
N CYS A 36 0.64 2.67 3.20
CA CYS A 36 0.53 1.42 3.94
C CYS A 36 1.90 0.75 3.93
N GLU A 37 2.38 0.35 5.11
CA GLU A 37 3.56 -0.50 5.21
C GLU A 37 3.13 -1.94 5.50
N LEU A 38 3.58 -2.86 4.65
CA LEU A 38 3.30 -4.29 4.79
C LEU A 38 4.53 -5.01 5.33
N THR A 39 4.32 -5.76 6.41
CA THR A 39 5.33 -6.68 6.96
C THR A 39 4.72 -8.08 7.00
N PRO A 40 5.41 -9.16 6.56
CA PRO A 40 6.70 -9.19 5.86
C PRO A 40 6.60 -8.80 4.38
N ARG A 41 7.72 -8.30 3.81
CA ARG A 41 7.80 -7.84 2.41
C ARG A 41 7.60 -8.94 1.36
N LYS A 42 7.76 -10.21 1.75
CA LYS A 42 7.61 -11.37 0.84
C LYS A 42 6.17 -11.61 0.38
N SER A 43 5.19 -10.94 0.98
CA SER A 43 3.77 -11.13 0.64
C SER A 43 3.29 -10.35 -0.59
N VAL A 44 4.12 -9.51 -1.23
CA VAL A 44 3.64 -8.58 -2.27
C VAL A 44 3.07 -9.29 -3.50
N ASP A 45 3.73 -10.33 -4.03
CA ASP A 45 3.21 -11.05 -5.21
C ASP A 45 1.89 -11.77 -4.92
N LEU A 46 1.73 -12.28 -3.70
CA LEU A 46 0.51 -12.93 -3.23
C LEU A 46 -0.62 -11.92 -3.02
N ILE A 47 -0.28 -10.72 -2.54
CA ILE A 47 -1.21 -9.60 -2.43
C ILE A 47 -1.69 -9.16 -3.81
N ILE A 48 -0.79 -9.06 -4.78
CA ILE A 48 -1.17 -8.77 -6.16
C ILE A 48 -2.13 -9.83 -6.68
N ALA A 49 -1.78 -11.12 -6.54
CA ALA A 49 -2.66 -12.21 -6.98
C ALA A 49 -4.04 -12.16 -6.31
N HIS A 50 -4.10 -11.84 -5.01
CA HIS A 50 -5.35 -11.69 -4.28
C HIS A 50 -6.17 -10.49 -4.77
N LEU A 51 -5.56 -9.34 -4.99
CA LEU A 51 -6.28 -8.17 -5.52
C LEU A 51 -6.80 -8.43 -6.94
N LEU A 52 -6.04 -9.13 -7.78
CA LEU A 52 -6.51 -9.56 -9.10
C LEU A 52 -7.73 -10.50 -9.00
N SER A 53 -7.76 -11.43 -8.03
CA SER A 53 -8.92 -12.30 -7.83
C SER A 53 -10.16 -11.57 -7.31
N LEU A 54 -9.98 -10.40 -6.68
CA LEU A 54 -11.05 -9.49 -6.29
C LEU A 54 -11.54 -8.57 -7.43
N GLY A 55 -11.00 -8.73 -8.64
CA GLY A 55 -11.42 -7.97 -9.82
C GLY A 55 -10.67 -6.66 -10.04
N PHE A 56 -9.51 -6.46 -9.38
CA PHE A 56 -8.62 -5.37 -9.73
C PHE A 56 -7.95 -5.65 -11.08
N ILE A 57 -7.67 -4.58 -11.82
CA ILE A 57 -6.98 -4.64 -13.10
C ILE A 57 -5.52 -4.24 -12.90
N ASP A 58 -4.60 -5.00 -13.51
CA ASP A 58 -3.19 -4.64 -13.53
C ASP A 58 -2.90 -3.63 -14.65
N GLU A 59 -2.55 -2.39 -14.28
CA GLU A 59 -2.10 -1.33 -15.21
C GLU A 59 -0.57 -1.09 -15.11
N SER A 60 0.17 -2.03 -14.50
CA SER A 60 1.61 -1.88 -14.28
C SER A 60 2.38 -1.66 -15.58
N ARG A 61 3.22 -0.62 -15.61
CA ARG A 61 4.14 -0.35 -16.73
C ARG A 61 5.47 -1.11 -16.64
N GLY A 62 5.69 -1.85 -15.56
CA GLY A 62 6.90 -2.65 -15.36
C GLY A 62 6.91 -3.39 -14.02
N ALA A 63 7.92 -4.22 -13.80
CA ALA A 63 7.97 -5.11 -12.62
C ALA A 63 8.36 -4.42 -11.31
N ARG A 64 8.96 -3.22 -11.35
CA ARG A 64 9.47 -2.52 -10.16
C ARG A 64 8.38 -1.81 -9.36
N VAL A 65 7.31 -1.40 -10.02
CA VAL A 65 6.16 -0.71 -9.43
C VAL A 65 4.93 -1.37 -10.02
N ARG A 66 4.11 -1.94 -9.15
CA ARG A 66 2.89 -2.60 -9.54
C ARG A 66 1.72 -1.67 -9.26
N GLU A 67 0.91 -1.41 -10.26
CA GLU A 67 -0.23 -0.51 -10.17
C GLU A 67 -1.50 -1.28 -10.49
N LEU A 68 -2.34 -1.45 -9.47
CA LEU A 68 -3.60 -2.17 -9.56
C LEU A 68 -4.76 -1.19 -9.41
N VAL A 69 -5.77 -1.32 -10.27
CA VAL A 69 -6.92 -0.43 -10.32
C VAL A 69 -8.19 -1.17 -9.91
N HIS A 70 -8.88 -0.65 -8.90
CA HIS A 70 -10.18 -1.13 -8.44
C HIS A 70 -11.28 -0.74 -9.46
N PRO A 71 -12.39 -1.50 -9.56
CA PRO A 71 -13.54 -1.14 -10.41
C PRO A 71 -14.09 0.29 -10.18
N GLU A 72 -13.99 0.80 -8.96
CA GLU A 72 -14.36 2.18 -8.60
C GLU A 72 -13.24 3.22 -8.89
N ALA A 73 -12.26 2.86 -9.72
CA ALA A 73 -11.13 3.69 -10.13
C ALA A 73 -10.17 4.15 -9.01
N HIS A 74 -10.21 3.51 -7.83
CA HIS A 74 -9.14 3.62 -6.83
C HIS A 74 -7.89 2.87 -7.33
N ARG A 75 -6.70 3.31 -6.89
CA ARG A 75 -5.44 2.69 -7.30
C ARG A 75 -4.67 2.21 -6.07
N VAL A 76 -4.06 1.05 -6.21
CA VAL A 76 -3.13 0.46 -5.24
C VAL A 76 -1.79 0.34 -5.92
N ILE A 77 -0.82 1.09 -5.42
CA ILE A 77 0.56 1.08 -5.92
C ILE A 77 1.40 0.27 -4.95
N LEU A 78 2.02 -0.80 -5.42
CA LEU A 78 2.90 -1.66 -4.64
C LEU A 78 4.32 -1.55 -5.18
N ILE A 79 5.30 -1.49 -4.27
CA ILE A 79 6.73 -1.52 -4.60
C ILE A 79 7.31 -2.84 -4.06
N PRO A 80 7.39 -3.90 -4.88
CA PRO A 80 7.78 -5.24 -4.41
C PRO A 80 9.12 -5.27 -3.67
N SER A 81 10.11 -4.49 -4.11
CA SER A 81 11.44 -4.45 -3.48
C SER A 81 11.44 -3.87 -2.06
N THR A 82 10.44 -3.07 -1.69
CA THR A 82 10.37 -2.39 -0.39
C THR A 82 9.18 -2.82 0.46
N GLY A 83 8.19 -3.52 -0.11
CA GLY A 83 6.92 -3.83 0.55
C GLY A 83 6.04 -2.61 0.81
N ARG A 84 6.42 -1.43 0.31
CA ARG A 84 5.61 -0.21 0.44
C ARG A 84 4.38 -0.30 -0.45
N VAL A 85 3.26 0.11 0.11
CA VAL A 85 2.00 0.23 -0.60
C VAL A 85 1.47 1.64 -0.45
N GLN A 86 0.94 2.19 -1.55
CA GLN A 86 0.26 3.46 -1.55
C GLN A 86 -1.14 3.27 -2.14
N LEU A 87 -2.14 3.68 -1.38
CA LEU A 87 -3.53 3.73 -1.81
C LEU A 87 -3.81 5.13 -2.33
N ARG A 88 -4.36 5.23 -3.54
CA ARG A 88 -4.85 6.47 -4.13
C ARG A 88 -6.34 6.33 -4.37
N LEU A 89 -7.12 7.06 -3.59
CA LEU A 89 -8.56 7.05 -3.73
C LEU A 89 -8.98 7.90 -4.93
N HIS A 90 -10.02 7.47 -5.62
CA HIS A 90 -10.61 8.24 -6.70
C HIS A 90 -11.12 9.60 -6.19
N TYR A 91 -10.96 10.67 -6.98
CA TYR A 91 -11.25 12.04 -6.54
C TYR A 91 -12.73 12.29 -6.23
N LEU A 92 -13.64 11.49 -6.82
CA LEU A 92 -15.07 11.53 -6.54
C LEU A 92 -15.46 10.93 -5.18
N THR A 93 -14.53 10.30 -4.46
CA THR A 93 -14.80 9.76 -3.11
C THR A 93 -15.12 10.92 -2.16
N PRO A 94 -16.31 10.94 -1.52
CA PRO A 94 -16.69 11.98 -0.57
C PRO A 94 -15.69 12.09 0.58
N PRO A 95 -15.28 13.30 1.02
CA PRO A 95 -14.28 13.49 2.07
C PRO A 95 -14.51 12.66 3.34
N GLU A 96 -15.76 12.58 3.79
CA GLU A 96 -16.22 11.85 4.98
C GLU A 96 -16.09 10.32 4.85
N LYS A 97 -16.06 9.81 3.61
CA LYS A 97 -15.91 8.38 3.31
C LYS A 97 -14.48 7.95 3.04
N ARG A 98 -13.55 8.88 2.78
CA ARG A 98 -12.17 8.56 2.36
C ARG A 98 -11.43 7.68 3.36
N ARG A 99 -11.58 7.95 4.65
CA ARG A 99 -10.93 7.16 5.70
C ARG A 99 -11.46 5.73 5.73
N GLU A 100 -12.79 5.58 5.77
CA GLU A 100 -13.46 4.28 5.74
C GLU A 100 -13.03 3.46 4.52
N VAL A 101 -12.99 4.10 3.34
CA VAL A 101 -12.53 3.44 2.11
C VAL A 101 -11.07 3.02 2.23
N ALA A 102 -10.16 3.90 2.69
CA ALA A 102 -8.76 3.55 2.87
C ALA A 102 -8.55 2.40 3.87
N GLU A 103 -9.30 2.41 4.98
CA GLU A 103 -9.29 1.34 5.99
C GLU A 103 -9.81 0.02 5.41
N ASN A 104 -10.84 0.05 4.56
CA ASN A 104 -11.35 -1.14 3.86
C ASN A 104 -10.26 -1.73 2.94
N PHE A 105 -9.61 -0.91 2.11
CA PHE A 105 -8.51 -1.37 1.25
C PHE A 105 -7.34 -1.94 2.07
N ALA A 106 -6.98 -1.30 3.17
CA ALA A 106 -5.94 -1.83 4.04
C ALA A 106 -6.33 -3.15 4.71
N GLY A 107 -7.61 -3.33 5.06
CA GLY A 107 -8.15 -4.60 5.52
C GLY A 107 -8.01 -5.72 4.48
N LEU A 108 -8.30 -5.42 3.21
CA LEU A 108 -8.08 -6.36 2.10
C LEU A 108 -6.59 -6.72 1.96
N LEU A 109 -5.71 -5.73 2.02
CA LEU A 109 -4.26 -5.94 1.97
C LEU A 109 -3.76 -6.80 3.14
N LEU A 110 -4.27 -6.56 4.35
CA LEU A 110 -3.93 -7.34 5.54
C LEU A 110 -4.43 -8.78 5.41
N GLY A 111 -5.66 -8.99 4.95
CA GLY A 111 -6.23 -10.31 4.69
C GLY A 111 -5.36 -11.10 3.69
N ALA A 112 -4.96 -10.45 2.60
CA ALA A 112 -4.07 -11.02 1.61
C ALA A 112 -2.68 -11.34 2.17
N ALA A 113 -2.11 -10.43 2.97
CA ALA A 113 -0.80 -10.62 3.60
C ALA A 113 -0.80 -11.78 4.61
N ARG A 114 -1.91 -11.99 5.32
CA ARG A 114 -2.08 -13.11 6.27
C ARG A 114 -2.28 -14.45 5.58
N ALA A 115 -3.03 -14.49 4.48
CA ALA A 115 -3.17 -15.70 3.67
C ALA A 115 -1.84 -16.13 3.01
N ALA A 116 -0.87 -15.21 2.95
CA ALA A 116 0.44 -15.39 2.35
C ALA A 116 1.56 -15.78 3.34
N ALA A 117 1.30 -15.77 4.65
CA ALA A 117 2.25 -16.09 5.72
C ALA A 117 2.15 -17.56 6.13
#